data_AF-A0A7V1RF75-F1
#
_entry.id   AF-A0A7V1RF75-F1
#
_cell.length_a   1.000
_cell.length_b   1.000
_cell.length_c   1.000
_cell.angle_alpha   90.00
_cell.angle_beta   90.00
_cell.angle_gamma   90.00
#
_symmetry.space_group_name_H-M   'P 1'
#
loop_
_entity.id
_entity.type
_entity.pdbx_description
1 polymer ?
#
loop_
_entity_poly.entity_id
_entity_poly.type
_entity_poly.pdbx_seq_one_letter_code
_entity_poly.pdbx_strand_id
1 'polypeptide(L)'
;MPELTEARVVLRDTVRSNYTAVQSEVIYFVAEDVYGPDHTLLIPAGAHAVGRVARAEKARPGGTAGYVYLTCEYILTTDGTRIPLRAVTLDVRGVDTRDVALGNAVLGAAAGTAAVAGIARVEAKNVVRKPLQALVPGMLVGAVVALLSEGRNAVVPRGASFHVAVDADTLVPVPRSSHPEDLPSLIRPRPLVEEGPVRRALVRLSDGDFAVGLIYRKGDTVVVTNRMETRRIRMSDIREIRYLSIYGEHRDD
;
A
#
# COMPACT_ATOMS: atom_id res chain seq x y z
N MET A 1 20.84 5.65 -2.52
CA MET A 1 19.60 6.15 -3.14
C MET A 1 19.58 7.66 -3.00
N PRO A 2 19.58 8.41 -4.10
CA PRO A 2 19.55 9.87 -4.07
C PRO A 2 18.27 10.40 -3.42
N GLU A 3 18.37 11.55 -2.76
CA GLU A 3 17.23 12.38 -2.37
C GLU A 3 16.31 12.62 -3.58
N LEU A 4 15.02 12.80 -3.34
CA LEU A 4 14.00 13.11 -4.35
C LEU A 4 13.74 11.99 -5.37
N THR A 5 14.35 10.81 -5.19
CA THR A 5 13.97 9.65 -6.00
C THR A 5 12.50 9.34 -5.76
N GLU A 6 11.69 9.38 -6.81
CA GLU A 6 10.25 9.12 -6.72
C GLU A 6 9.96 7.63 -6.69
N ALA A 7 8.98 7.25 -5.89
CA ALA A 7 8.42 5.90 -5.85
C ALA A 7 6.90 6.02 -5.87
N ARG A 8 6.24 5.23 -6.72
CA ARG A 8 4.79 5.09 -6.69
C ARG A 8 4.43 4.03 -5.66
N VAL A 9 3.55 4.37 -4.71
CA VAL A 9 3.06 3.44 -3.69
C VAL A 9 1.54 3.29 -3.78
N VAL A 10 1.03 2.16 -3.29
CA VAL A 10 -0.36 1.73 -3.37
C VAL A 10 -0.87 1.35 -1.99
N LEU A 11 -2.01 1.89 -1.59
CA LEU A 11 -2.65 1.58 -0.32
C LEU A 11 -3.11 0.12 -0.26
N ARG A 12 -2.66 -0.61 0.77
CA ARG A 12 -3.02 -2.02 0.95
C ARG A 12 -4.48 -2.20 1.37
N ASP A 13 -4.95 -1.39 2.31
CA ASP A 13 -6.25 -1.57 2.97
C ASP A 13 -7.08 -0.28 2.86
N THR A 14 -8.40 -0.40 2.74
CA THR A 14 -9.28 0.77 2.68
C THR A 14 -9.26 1.53 4.00
N VAL A 15 -9.03 2.84 3.94
CA VAL A 15 -9.04 3.72 5.11
C VAL A 15 -10.31 4.57 5.12
N ARG A 16 -10.98 4.66 6.27
CA ARG A 16 -12.27 5.37 6.41
C ARG A 16 -12.24 6.31 7.61
N SER A 17 -12.67 7.55 7.42
CA SER A 17 -12.56 8.59 8.45
C SER A 17 -13.38 8.36 9.73
N ASN A 18 -14.38 7.47 9.67
CA ASN A 18 -15.24 7.13 10.81
C ASN A 18 -14.83 5.89 11.59
N TYR A 19 -13.93 5.06 11.05
CA TYR A 19 -13.48 3.82 11.69
C TYR A 19 -12.00 3.81 12.01
N THR A 20 -11.19 4.56 11.27
CA THR A 20 -9.75 4.52 11.42
C THR A 20 -9.28 5.47 12.52
N ALA A 21 -8.56 4.94 13.49
CA ALA A 21 -8.03 5.71 14.61
C ALA A 21 -6.87 6.60 14.17
N VAL A 22 -6.75 7.78 14.76
CA VAL A 22 -5.56 8.63 14.59
C VAL A 22 -4.33 7.89 15.13
N GLN A 23 -3.18 8.06 14.48
CA GLN A 23 -1.93 7.33 14.74
C GLN A 23 -1.96 5.82 14.40
N SER A 24 -3.04 5.29 13.82
CA SER A 24 -3.01 3.90 13.34
C SER A 24 -2.01 3.75 12.19
N GLU A 25 -1.28 2.65 12.19
CA GLU A 25 -0.38 2.28 11.10
C GLU A 25 -1.16 1.99 9.81
N VAL A 26 -0.61 2.44 8.69
CA VAL A 26 -1.14 2.20 7.35
C VAL A 26 -0.04 1.58 6.49
N ILE A 27 -0.37 0.48 5.83
CA ILE A 27 0.56 -0.27 4.99
C ILE A 27 0.32 0.09 3.52
N TYR A 28 1.42 0.30 2.82
CA TYR A 28 1.46 0.52 1.39
C TYR A 28 2.38 -0.50 0.72
N PHE A 29 2.24 -0.62 -0.59
CA PHE A 29 3.13 -1.40 -1.45
C PHE A 29 3.72 -0.53 -2.53
N VAL A 30 5.00 -0.66 -2.81
CA VAL A 30 5.62 -0.02 -3.96
C VAL A 30 5.04 -0.64 -5.24
N ALA A 31 4.53 0.19 -6.15
CA ALA A 31 3.81 -0.25 -7.34
C ALA A 31 4.74 -0.79 -8.42
N GLU A 32 5.95 -0.22 -8.51
CA GLU A 32 6.90 -0.43 -9.60
C GLU A 32 8.34 -0.47 -9.07
N ASP A 33 9.23 -1.10 -9.84
CA ASP A 33 10.64 -1.16 -9.52
C ASP A 33 11.24 0.26 -9.55
N VAL A 34 11.93 0.66 -8.48
CA VAL A 34 12.60 1.96 -8.38
C VAL A 34 14.09 1.76 -8.58
N TYR A 35 14.63 2.44 -9.59
CA TYR A 35 16.04 2.35 -9.97
C TYR A 35 16.81 3.60 -9.55
N GLY A 36 18.08 3.42 -9.20
CA GLY A 36 19.01 4.53 -8.99
C GLY A 36 19.55 5.12 -10.30
N PRO A 37 20.39 6.17 -10.23
CA PRO A 37 21.01 6.80 -11.40
C PRO A 37 21.79 5.82 -12.28
N ASP A 38 22.41 4.80 -11.68
CA ASP A 38 23.20 3.78 -12.39
C ASP A 38 22.34 2.60 -12.90
N HIS A 39 21.02 2.77 -13.02
CA HIS A 39 20.06 1.70 -13.34
C HIS A 39 20.10 0.47 -12.40
N THR A 40 20.69 0.63 -11.21
CA THR A 40 20.68 -0.41 -10.18
C THR A 40 19.29 -0.44 -9.53
N LEU A 41 18.69 -1.63 -9.42
CA LEU A 41 17.43 -1.81 -8.71
C LEU A 41 17.63 -1.52 -7.22
N LEU A 42 16.98 -0.47 -6.71
CA LEU A 42 17.09 -0.05 -5.31
C LEU A 42 15.91 -0.57 -4.48
N ILE A 43 14.70 -0.45 -5.02
CA ILE A 43 13.48 -0.89 -4.34
C ILE A 43 12.67 -1.74 -5.31
N PRO A 44 12.47 -3.04 -5.03
CA PRO A 44 11.64 -3.88 -5.88
C PRO A 44 10.16 -3.53 -5.71
N ALA A 45 9.40 -3.68 -6.80
CA ALA A 45 7.95 -3.64 -6.77
C ALA A 45 7.42 -4.65 -5.74
N GLY A 46 6.39 -4.24 -5.00
CA GLY A 46 5.82 -4.98 -3.88
C GLY A 46 6.55 -4.81 -2.56
N ALA A 47 7.64 -4.03 -2.49
CA ALA A 47 8.24 -3.65 -1.21
C ALA A 47 7.22 -2.96 -0.30
N HIS A 48 7.34 -3.18 1.00
CA HIS A 48 6.41 -2.62 1.98
C HIS A 48 6.79 -1.18 2.29
N ALA A 49 5.83 -0.26 2.23
CA ALA A 49 5.98 1.06 2.84
C ALA A 49 5.03 1.19 4.03
N VAL A 50 5.46 1.94 5.03
CA VAL A 50 4.73 2.15 6.27
C VAL A 50 4.49 3.64 6.45
N GLY A 51 3.28 3.97 6.88
CA GLY A 51 2.94 5.31 7.32
C GLY A 51 1.82 5.28 8.34
N ARG A 52 1.15 6.42 8.53
CA ARG A 52 0.18 6.57 9.62
C ARG A 52 -1.00 7.41 9.21
N VAL A 53 -2.06 7.30 10.00
CA VAL A 53 -3.16 8.26 9.98
C VAL A 53 -2.79 9.46 10.83
N ALA A 54 -2.39 10.56 10.19
CA ALA A 54 -2.05 11.79 10.89
C ALA A 54 -3.28 12.42 11.56
N ARG A 55 -4.45 12.35 10.92
CA ARG A 55 -5.72 12.88 11.44
C ARG A 55 -6.90 12.20 10.76
N ALA A 56 -7.98 11.97 11.50
CA ALA A 56 -9.23 11.43 10.97
C ALA A 56 -10.40 12.06 11.72
N GLU A 57 -11.36 12.60 10.99
CA GLU A 57 -12.63 13.06 11.56
C GLU A 57 -13.81 12.46 10.79
N LYS A 58 -14.77 11.93 11.55
CA LYS A 58 -16.05 11.47 11.02
C LYS A 58 -16.91 12.65 10.60
N ALA A 59 -17.81 12.42 9.64
CA ALA A 59 -18.83 13.39 9.29
C ALA A 59 -19.72 13.73 10.50
N ARG A 60 -20.12 15.01 10.63
CA ARG A 60 -20.91 15.49 11.78
C ARG A 60 -22.40 15.68 11.44
N PRO A 61 -23.31 15.49 12.40
CA PRO A 61 -24.67 16.01 12.31
C PRO A 61 -24.58 17.53 12.09
N GLY A 62 -25.21 18.05 11.04
CA GLY A 62 -25.03 19.45 10.64
C GLY A 62 -24.23 19.66 9.35
N GLY A 63 -23.89 18.60 8.62
CA GLY A 63 -23.46 18.70 7.21
C GLY A 63 -22.02 19.16 7.03
N THR A 64 -21.13 18.75 7.94
CA THR A 64 -19.67 18.86 7.75
C THR A 64 -19.14 17.49 7.34
N ALA A 65 -18.44 17.44 6.22
CA ALA A 65 -17.82 16.25 5.67
C ALA A 65 -16.72 15.74 6.61
N GLY A 66 -16.63 14.42 6.69
CA GLY A 66 -15.48 13.77 7.29
C GLY A 66 -14.25 13.96 6.41
N TYR A 67 -13.08 13.81 7.00
CA TYR A 67 -11.82 13.84 6.26
C TYR A 67 -10.79 12.92 6.91
N VAL A 68 -9.80 12.49 6.13
CA VAL A 68 -8.69 11.69 6.61
C VAL A 68 -7.38 12.21 6.02
N TYR A 69 -6.36 12.26 6.87
CA TYR A 69 -4.99 12.63 6.53
C TYR A 69 -4.09 11.43 6.72
N LEU A 70 -3.47 10.98 5.63
CA LEU A 70 -2.50 9.89 5.64
C LEU A 70 -1.09 10.41 5.40
N THR A 71 -0.12 9.78 6.04
CA THR A 71 1.30 9.95 5.77
C THR A 71 1.90 8.63 5.27
N CYS A 72 3.00 8.72 4.54
CA CYS A 72 3.91 7.62 4.23
C CYS A 72 5.29 8.02 4.76
N GLU A 73 5.82 7.24 5.70
CA GLU A 73 7.00 7.63 6.49
C GLU A 73 8.28 6.97 5.98
N TYR A 74 8.24 5.68 5.66
CA TYR A 74 9.42 4.96 5.16
C TYR A 74 9.06 3.75 4.32
N ILE A 75 9.98 3.32 3.45
CA ILE A 75 9.95 2.02 2.77
C ILE A 75 10.86 1.06 3.52
N LEU A 76 10.38 -0.17 3.72
CA LEU A 76 11.16 -1.28 4.25
C LEU A 76 11.68 -2.11 3.08
N THR A 77 13.01 -2.14 2.92
CA THR A 77 13.68 -2.98 1.92
C THR A 77 13.75 -4.43 2.38
N THR A 78 14.12 -5.34 1.47
CA THR A 78 14.17 -6.79 1.73
C THR A 78 15.18 -7.20 2.80
N ASP A 79 16.19 -6.38 3.04
CA ASP A 79 17.20 -6.51 4.09
C ASP A 79 16.75 -5.89 5.43
N GLY A 80 15.56 -5.31 5.51
CA GLY A 80 15.03 -4.64 6.69
C GLY A 80 15.50 -3.20 6.87
N THR A 81 16.27 -2.65 5.92
CA THR A 81 16.67 -1.24 5.95
C THR A 81 15.44 -0.34 5.76
N ARG A 82 15.38 0.76 6.52
CA ARG A 82 14.31 1.76 6.42
C ARG A 82 14.78 2.94 5.58
N ILE A 83 14.15 3.14 4.44
CA ILE A 83 14.38 4.30 3.58
C ILE A 83 13.38 5.38 3.96
N PRO A 84 13.81 6.48 4.61
CA PRO A 84 12.91 7.56 4.99
C PRO A 84 12.33 8.23 3.74
N LEU A 85 11.02 8.40 3.75
CA LEU A 85 10.29 9.12 2.72
C LEU A 85 9.95 10.51 3.23
N ARG A 86 9.97 11.49 2.32
CA ARG A 86 9.44 12.80 2.60
C ARG A 86 7.94 12.65 2.80
N ALA A 87 7.46 13.10 3.95
CA ALA A 87 6.08 12.90 4.35
C ALA A 87 5.11 13.50 3.33
N VAL A 88 4.55 12.65 2.47
CA VAL A 88 3.46 13.04 1.58
C VAL A 88 2.19 12.99 2.40
N THR A 89 1.54 14.14 2.53
CA THR A 89 0.25 14.25 3.20
C THR A 89 -0.85 14.09 2.16
N LEU A 90 -1.68 13.06 2.32
CA LEU A 90 -2.88 12.89 1.52
C LEU A 90 -4.07 13.48 2.26
N ASP A 91 -4.65 14.58 1.76
CA ASP A 91 -5.90 15.17 2.27
C ASP A 91 -7.07 14.63 1.45
N VAL A 92 -7.90 13.81 2.08
CA VAL A 92 -9.13 13.25 1.48
C VAL A 92 -10.33 13.74 2.27
N ARG A 93 -11.24 14.46 1.59
CA ARG A 93 -12.48 14.98 2.17
C ARG A 93 -13.70 14.28 1.56
N GLY A 94 -14.70 14.04 2.39
CA GLY A 94 -16.02 13.62 1.94
C GLY A 94 -16.77 14.74 1.21
N VAL A 95 -17.88 14.41 0.58
CA VAL A 95 -18.71 15.40 -0.14
C VAL A 95 -19.63 16.11 0.86
N ASP A 96 -19.56 17.44 0.89
CA ASP A 96 -20.48 18.28 1.66
C ASP A 96 -21.77 18.52 0.86
N THR A 97 -22.91 18.15 1.45
CA THR A 97 -24.22 18.35 0.81
C THR A 97 -24.62 19.82 0.64
N ARG A 98 -23.93 20.76 1.32
CA ARG A 98 -24.15 22.21 1.14
C ARG A 98 -23.49 22.77 -0.12
N ASP A 99 -22.38 22.18 -0.56
CA ASP A 99 -21.64 22.66 -1.74
C ASP A 99 -22.23 22.12 -3.05
N VAL A 100 -23.02 21.04 -3.00
CA VAL A 100 -23.73 20.49 -4.17
C VAL A 100 -24.85 21.44 -4.66
N ALA A 101 -25.33 22.37 -3.82
CA ALA A 101 -26.32 23.37 -4.22
C ALA A 101 -25.71 24.57 -4.98
N LEU A 102 -24.39 24.71 -5.01
CA LEU A 102 -23.68 25.81 -5.68
C LEU A 102 -22.65 25.25 -6.67
N GLY A 103 -23.15 24.62 -7.74
CA GLY A 103 -22.47 24.52 -9.03
C GLY A 103 -21.11 23.82 -9.03
N ASN A 104 -21.11 22.50 -9.20
CA ASN A 104 -20.34 21.80 -10.24
C ASN A 104 -20.59 20.29 -10.13
N ALA A 105 -21.31 19.75 -11.12
CA ALA A 105 -21.39 18.32 -11.36
C ALA A 105 -20.01 17.82 -11.81
N VAL A 106 -19.51 16.73 -11.21
CA VAL A 106 -18.43 15.96 -11.81
C VAL A 106 -18.94 14.57 -12.17
N LEU A 107 -18.99 14.37 -13.48
CA LEU A 107 -19.37 13.19 -14.25
C LEU A 107 -18.69 11.91 -13.75
N GLY A 108 -19.47 10.82 -13.73
CA GLY A 108 -18.94 9.47 -13.83
C GLY A 108 -18.52 9.15 -15.26
N ALA A 109 -17.57 8.24 -15.41
CA ALA A 109 -17.38 7.47 -16.63
C ALA A 109 -16.87 6.07 -16.27
N ALA A 110 -17.68 5.07 -16.58
CA ALA A 110 -17.27 3.67 -16.65
C ALA A 110 -16.75 3.40 -18.07
N ALA A 111 -15.43 3.21 -18.21
CA ALA A 111 -14.77 2.39 -19.24
C ALA A 111 -13.24 2.52 -19.07
N GLY A 112 -12.54 1.45 -18.66
CA GLY A 112 -11.11 1.22 -18.92
C GLY A 112 -10.06 2.13 -18.24
N THR A 113 -10.41 3.30 -17.73
CA THR A 113 -9.52 4.23 -17.00
C THR A 113 -10.42 5.10 -16.11
N ALA A 114 -10.75 4.61 -14.92
CA ALA A 114 -11.68 5.31 -14.02
C ALA A 114 -10.96 6.38 -13.20
N ALA A 115 -10.67 7.53 -13.81
CA ALA A 115 -10.43 8.77 -13.08
C ALA A 115 -11.79 9.31 -12.60
N VAL A 116 -12.24 8.88 -11.42
CA VAL A 116 -13.30 9.59 -10.70
C VAL A 116 -12.70 10.90 -10.25
N ALA A 117 -13.00 11.97 -10.98
CA ALA A 117 -12.64 13.34 -10.63
C ALA A 117 -13.48 13.81 -9.43
N GLY A 118 -13.32 13.17 -8.28
CA GLY A 118 -13.39 13.93 -7.04
C GLY A 118 -12.21 14.88 -7.09
N ILE A 119 -12.48 16.18 -7.24
CA ILE A 119 -11.43 17.20 -7.19
C ILE A 119 -10.80 17.09 -5.79
N ALA A 120 -9.74 16.30 -5.67
CA ALA A 120 -8.73 16.48 -4.63
C ALA A 120 -8.15 17.86 -4.93
N ARG A 121 -8.82 18.89 -4.42
CA ARG A 121 -8.25 20.23 -4.38
C ARG A 121 -7.10 20.08 -3.40
N VAL A 122 -5.91 19.80 -3.93
CA VAL A 122 -4.64 19.96 -3.21
C VAL A 122 -4.51 21.47 -2.98
N GLU A 123 -5.33 21.99 -2.07
CA GLU A 123 -5.22 23.35 -1.58
C GLU A 123 -4.02 23.30 -0.64
N ALA A 124 -2.85 23.70 -1.16
CA ALA A 124 -1.73 24.11 -0.32
C ALA A 124 -2.12 25.39 0.43
N LYS A 125 -3.09 25.29 1.34
CA LYS A 125 -3.46 26.38 2.23
C LYS A 125 -2.37 26.46 3.28
N ASN A 126 -1.59 27.54 3.18
CA ASN A 126 -0.62 27.99 4.18
C ASN A 126 -1.10 27.65 5.60
N VAL A 127 -0.55 26.57 6.16
CA VAL A 127 -0.71 26.22 7.56
C VAL A 127 -0.04 27.34 8.35
N VAL A 128 -0.88 28.17 8.95
CA VAL A 128 -0.48 29.26 9.83
C VAL A 128 0.34 28.68 10.98
N ARG A 129 1.63 29.05 10.99
CA ARG A 129 2.55 29.20 12.14
C ARG A 129 2.62 28.02 13.13
N LYS A 130 3.36 26.98 12.75
CA LYS A 130 4.34 26.34 13.66
C LYS A 130 5.66 26.18 12.90
N PRO A 131 6.82 26.48 13.51
CA PRO A 131 8.09 26.40 12.81
C PRO A 131 8.50 24.93 12.67
N LEU A 132 8.04 24.28 11.60
CA LEU A 132 8.71 23.11 11.06
C LEU A 132 9.70 23.65 10.02
N GLN A 133 10.96 23.79 10.42
CA GLN A 133 12.03 24.12 9.50
C GLN A 133 12.19 22.97 8.51
N ALA A 134 12.40 23.33 7.23
CA ALA A 134 12.60 22.45 6.07
C ALA A 134 11.33 21.90 5.37
N LEU A 135 10.43 22.79 4.93
CA LEU A 135 9.61 22.53 3.75
C LEU A 135 10.44 22.95 2.51
N VAL A 136 11.05 21.98 1.82
CA VAL A 136 11.77 22.23 0.57
C VAL A 136 10.77 22.69 -0.51
N PRO A 137 10.93 23.90 -1.08
CA PRO A 137 10.03 24.42 -2.09
C PRO A 137 10.32 23.74 -3.44
N GLY A 138 9.38 22.98 -3.99
CA GLY A 138 9.50 22.53 -5.39
C GLY A 138 8.67 21.33 -5.84
N MET A 139 8.25 20.43 -4.94
CA MET A 139 7.54 19.21 -5.36
C MET A 139 6.06 19.25 -5.01
N LEU A 140 5.22 19.47 -6.03
CA LEU A 140 3.79 19.15 -6.01
C LEU A 140 3.64 17.64 -6.19
N VAL A 141 3.56 16.90 -5.09
CA VAL A 141 3.17 15.49 -5.14
C VAL A 141 1.67 15.42 -5.44
N GLY A 142 1.34 15.16 -6.70
CA GLY A 142 -0.03 15.00 -7.18
C GLY A 142 -0.58 13.62 -6.81
N ALA A 143 -1.52 13.57 -5.87
CA ALA A 143 -2.28 12.35 -5.61
C ALA A 143 -3.38 12.20 -6.68
N VAL A 144 -3.32 11.15 -7.50
CA VAL A 144 -4.43 10.75 -8.36
C VAL A 144 -5.30 9.78 -7.56
N VAL A 145 -6.27 10.32 -6.84
CA VAL A 145 -7.20 9.50 -6.03
C VAL A 145 -8.52 9.34 -6.77
N ALA A 146 -8.86 8.10 -7.14
CA ALA A 146 -10.24 7.75 -7.44
C ALA A 146 -11.01 7.75 -6.11
N LEU A 147 -11.56 8.91 -5.75
CA LEU A 147 -12.33 9.10 -4.52
C LEU A 147 -13.74 8.55 -4.71
N LEU A 148 -14.07 7.48 -3.99
CA LEU A 148 -15.43 6.99 -3.87
C LEU A 148 -16.03 7.56 -2.57
N SER A 149 -16.91 8.55 -2.69
CA SER A 149 -17.62 9.08 -1.52
C SER A 149 -18.75 8.13 -1.12
N GLU A 150 -18.54 7.33 -0.07
CA GLU A 150 -19.64 6.66 0.64
C GLU A 150 -20.36 7.70 1.54
N GLY A 151 -21.16 8.57 0.91
CA GLY A 151 -21.85 9.66 1.57
C GLY A 151 -20.90 10.78 2.04
N ARG A 152 -21.06 11.22 3.29
CA ARG A 152 -20.30 12.36 3.86
C ARG A 152 -18.96 11.97 4.48
N ASN A 153 -18.65 10.68 4.59
CA ASN A 153 -17.37 10.23 5.16
C ASN A 153 -16.30 10.17 4.08
N ALA A 154 -15.07 10.46 4.47
CA ALA A 154 -13.92 10.30 3.62
C ALA A 154 -13.51 8.82 3.57
N VAL A 155 -13.34 8.30 2.36
CA VAL A 155 -12.90 6.93 2.10
C VAL A 155 -11.73 6.97 1.12
N VAL A 156 -10.62 6.36 1.52
CA VAL A 156 -9.48 6.10 0.64
C VAL A 156 -9.50 4.60 0.33
N PRO A 157 -9.89 4.20 -0.89
CA PRO A 157 -10.03 2.79 -1.21
C PRO A 157 -8.68 2.10 -1.25
N ARG A 158 -8.66 0.81 -0.89
CA ARG A 158 -7.56 -0.10 -1.25
C ARG A 158 -7.23 0.05 -2.73
N GLY A 159 -5.94 0.05 -3.07
CA GLY A 159 -5.48 0.24 -4.44
C GLY A 159 -5.29 1.70 -4.83
N ALA A 160 -5.69 2.67 -3.99
CA ALA A 160 -5.35 4.07 -4.22
C ALA A 160 -3.82 4.24 -4.28
N SER A 161 -3.33 4.95 -5.30
CA SER A 161 -1.89 5.11 -5.54
C SER A 161 -1.44 6.57 -5.40
N PHE A 162 -0.24 6.78 -4.89
CA PHE A 162 0.36 8.11 -4.71
C PHE A 162 1.86 8.03 -5.00
N HIS A 163 2.41 9.14 -5.46
CA HIS A 163 3.86 9.31 -5.60
C HIS A 163 4.42 9.74 -4.24
N VAL A 164 5.58 9.22 -3.87
CA VAL A 164 6.35 9.64 -2.70
C VAL A 164 7.79 9.85 -3.13
N ALA A 165 8.52 10.71 -2.42
CA ALA A 165 9.92 10.98 -2.70
C ALA A 165 10.77 10.62 -1.48
N VAL A 166 11.99 10.15 -1.72
CA VAL A 166 12.98 9.92 -0.66
C VAL A 166 13.39 11.26 -0.03
N ASP A 167 13.42 11.30 1.31
CA ASP A 167 13.64 12.57 2.04
C ASP A 167 15.11 13.01 2.07
N ALA A 168 16.03 12.05 2.07
CA ALA A 168 17.47 12.29 2.14
C ALA A 168 18.23 11.13 1.50
N ASP A 169 19.47 11.40 1.08
CA ASP A 169 20.39 10.39 0.58
C ASP A 169 20.50 9.22 1.57
N THR A 170 20.09 8.04 1.11
CA THR A 170 20.06 6.84 1.95
C THR A 170 20.97 5.78 1.34
N LEU A 171 21.89 5.25 2.14
CA LEU A 171 22.70 4.11 1.74
C LEU A 171 21.81 2.86 1.74
N VAL A 172 21.47 2.40 0.55
CA VAL A 172 20.75 1.12 0.37
C VAL A 172 21.81 0.08 0.08
N PRO A 173 21.97 -0.96 0.91
CA PRO A 173 22.85 -2.07 0.60
C PRO A 173 22.38 -2.68 -0.70
N VAL A 174 23.19 -2.57 -1.75
CA VAL A 174 22.93 -3.34 -2.97
C VAL A 174 23.16 -4.79 -2.58
N PRO A 175 22.13 -5.67 -2.66
CA PRO A 175 22.37 -7.09 -2.48
C PRO A 175 23.45 -7.43 -3.47
N ARG A 176 24.64 -7.84 -2.99
CA ARG A 176 25.68 -8.34 -3.89
C ARG A 176 24.96 -9.35 -4.76
N SER A 177 24.91 -9.09 -6.06
CA SER A 177 24.37 -10.05 -7.00
C SER A 177 25.06 -11.35 -6.64
N SER A 178 24.31 -12.28 -6.03
CA SER A 178 24.84 -13.61 -5.76
C SER A 178 25.42 -14.03 -7.09
N HIS A 179 26.72 -14.32 -7.11
CA HIS A 179 27.32 -14.87 -8.32
C HIS A 179 26.36 -15.95 -8.84
N PRO A 180 26.15 -16.09 -10.15
CA PRO A 180 25.27 -17.14 -10.66
C PRO A 180 25.64 -18.55 -10.14
N GLU A 181 26.85 -18.72 -9.59
CA GLU A 181 27.34 -19.92 -8.89
C GLU A 181 26.95 -20.02 -7.40
N ASP A 182 26.59 -18.92 -6.73
CA ASP A 182 26.18 -18.88 -5.32
C ASP A 182 24.67 -19.08 -5.12
N LEU A 183 23.90 -19.32 -6.19
CA LEU A 183 22.54 -19.83 -6.05
C LEU A 183 22.65 -21.24 -5.48
N PRO A 184 22.29 -21.50 -4.20
CA PRO A 184 22.17 -22.87 -3.76
C PRO A 184 21.18 -23.55 -4.71
N SER A 185 21.53 -24.74 -5.20
CA SER A 185 20.74 -25.58 -6.10
C SER A 185 19.42 -26.09 -5.46
N LEU A 186 18.72 -25.24 -4.70
CA LEU A 186 17.75 -25.55 -3.67
C LEU A 186 16.52 -24.64 -3.78
N ILE A 187 15.81 -24.72 -4.89
CA ILE A 187 14.36 -24.81 -4.81
C ILE A 187 13.92 -25.98 -5.69
N ARG A 188 14.24 -27.21 -5.24
CA ARG A 188 13.34 -28.31 -5.58
C ARG A 188 12.01 -27.95 -4.91
N PRO A 189 10.88 -27.88 -5.64
CA PRO A 189 9.58 -27.65 -5.01
C PRO A 189 9.44 -28.67 -3.88
N ARG A 190 9.37 -28.20 -2.63
CA ARG A 190 9.07 -29.10 -1.51
C ARG A 190 7.71 -29.72 -1.82
N PRO A 191 7.59 -31.06 -1.84
CA PRO A 191 6.31 -31.69 -2.06
C PRO A 191 5.33 -31.17 -1.01
N LEU A 192 4.13 -30.76 -1.46
CA LEU A 192 3.03 -30.38 -0.57
C LEU A 192 2.71 -31.58 0.33
N VAL A 193 3.06 -31.48 1.61
CA VAL A 193 2.69 -32.47 2.63
C VAL A 193 1.17 -32.57 2.63
N GLU A 194 0.64 -33.76 2.36
CA GLU A 194 -0.80 -33.96 2.11
C GLU A 194 -1.67 -33.59 3.32
N GLU A 195 -1.14 -33.61 4.54
CA GLU A 195 -1.82 -33.20 5.77
C GLU A 195 -0.82 -32.55 6.75
N GLY A 196 -0.17 -31.47 6.30
CA GLY A 196 0.84 -30.75 7.08
C GLY A 196 0.29 -29.56 7.88
N PRO A 197 1.09 -29.00 8.82
CA PRO A 197 0.71 -27.85 9.62
C PRO A 197 0.31 -26.67 8.74
N VAL A 198 -0.78 -26.00 9.15
CA VAL A 198 -1.32 -24.83 8.47
C VAL A 198 -0.25 -23.75 8.38
N ARG A 199 0.10 -23.33 7.16
CA ARG A 199 1.10 -22.28 6.93
C ARG A 199 0.48 -21.09 6.25
N ARG A 200 0.91 -19.89 6.60
CA ARG A 200 0.53 -18.69 5.87
C ARG A 200 1.28 -18.66 4.55
N ALA A 201 0.57 -18.47 3.45
CA ALA A 201 1.15 -18.43 2.12
C ALA A 201 0.42 -17.42 1.23
N LEU A 202 1.15 -16.96 0.21
CA LEU A 202 0.61 -16.31 -0.97
C LEU A 202 0.55 -17.36 -2.08
N VAL A 203 -0.64 -17.61 -2.61
CA VAL A 203 -0.91 -18.53 -3.71
C VAL A 203 -1.20 -17.68 -4.94
N ARG A 204 -0.37 -17.80 -5.98
CA ARG A 204 -0.58 -17.14 -7.27
C ARG A 204 -1.27 -18.11 -8.22
N LEU A 205 -2.33 -17.65 -8.85
CA LEU A 205 -3.18 -18.44 -9.74
C LEU A 205 -2.74 -18.30 -11.20
N SER A 206 -3.13 -19.28 -12.02
CA SER A 206 -2.79 -19.37 -13.44
C SER A 206 -3.38 -18.21 -14.26
N ASP A 207 -4.53 -17.69 -13.84
CA ASP A 207 -5.22 -16.53 -14.42
C ASP A 207 -4.60 -15.17 -14.00
N GLY A 208 -3.59 -15.19 -13.13
CA GLY A 208 -2.93 -13.99 -12.61
C GLY A 208 -3.51 -13.46 -11.30
N ASP A 209 -4.61 -14.04 -10.81
CA ASP A 209 -5.18 -13.72 -9.50
C ASP A 209 -4.30 -14.27 -8.36
N PHE A 210 -4.55 -13.85 -7.13
CA PHE A 210 -3.80 -14.31 -5.96
C PHE A 210 -4.68 -14.46 -4.72
N ALA A 211 -4.36 -15.46 -3.91
CA ALA A 211 -4.99 -15.69 -2.62
C ALA A 211 -3.93 -15.65 -1.52
N VAL A 212 -4.19 -14.92 -0.43
CA VAL A 212 -3.29 -14.86 0.73
C VAL A 212 -4.03 -15.33 1.96
N GLY A 213 -3.48 -16.33 2.64
CA GLY A 213 -4.12 -16.88 3.82
C GLY A 213 -3.34 -18.03 4.42
N LEU A 214 -3.97 -18.65 5.41
CA LEU A 214 -3.58 -19.95 5.91
C LEU A 214 -3.95 -20.99 4.86
N ILE A 215 -2.97 -21.80 4.44
CA ILE A 215 -3.19 -22.82 3.43
C ILE A 215 -3.03 -24.23 4.01
N TYR A 216 -3.88 -25.13 3.52
CA TYR A 216 -3.74 -26.56 3.70
C TYR A 216 -4.24 -27.28 2.45
N ARG A 217 -3.69 -28.46 2.20
CA ARG A 217 -4.08 -29.30 1.06
C ARG A 217 -5.23 -30.22 1.47
N LYS A 218 -6.20 -30.41 0.57
CA LYS A 218 -7.29 -31.37 0.71
C LYS A 218 -7.54 -32.03 -0.65
N GLY A 219 -6.96 -33.20 -0.85
CA GLY A 219 -6.98 -33.91 -2.14
C GLY A 219 -6.27 -33.12 -3.24
N ASP A 220 -7.01 -32.79 -4.30
CA ASP A 220 -6.56 -32.00 -5.45
C ASP A 220 -6.75 -30.48 -5.28
N THR A 221 -7.21 -30.05 -4.09
CA THR A 221 -7.42 -28.64 -3.79
C THR A 221 -6.48 -28.12 -2.71
N VAL A 222 -6.09 -26.85 -2.84
CA VAL A 222 -5.54 -26.04 -1.77
C VAL A 222 -6.65 -25.17 -1.22
N VAL A 223 -6.90 -25.27 0.08
CA VAL A 223 -7.83 -24.39 0.78
C VAL A 223 -7.04 -23.22 1.35
N VAL A 224 -7.41 -22.01 0.94
CA VAL A 224 -6.84 -20.75 1.44
C VAL A 224 -7.88 -20.07 2.32
N THR A 225 -7.62 -19.98 3.61
CA THR A 225 -8.50 -19.32 4.57
C THR A 225 -7.86 -18.04 5.08
N ASN A 226 -8.59 -16.93 5.00
CA ASN A 226 -8.27 -15.69 5.71
C ASN A 226 -9.44 -15.33 6.66
N ARG A 227 -9.35 -14.18 7.34
CA ARG A 227 -10.37 -13.76 8.31
C ARG A 227 -11.75 -13.49 7.69
N MET A 228 -11.79 -13.21 6.39
CA MET A 228 -12.97 -12.76 5.66
C MET A 228 -13.59 -13.86 4.79
N GLU A 229 -12.78 -14.78 4.28
CA GLU A 229 -13.20 -15.78 3.30
C GLU A 229 -12.37 -17.07 3.36
N THR A 230 -12.97 -18.15 2.86
CA THR A 230 -12.29 -19.41 2.58
C THR A 230 -12.46 -19.74 1.11
N ARG A 231 -11.35 -19.83 0.38
CA ARG A 231 -11.32 -20.14 -1.06
C ARG A 231 -10.73 -21.53 -1.27
N ARG A 232 -11.40 -22.35 -2.07
CA ARG A 232 -10.90 -23.65 -2.53
C ARG A 232 -10.37 -23.50 -3.94
N ILE A 233 -9.11 -23.86 -4.14
CA ILE A 233 -8.38 -23.63 -5.38
C ILE A 233 -7.88 -24.98 -5.88
N ARG A 234 -8.18 -25.37 -7.11
CA ARG A 234 -7.63 -26.63 -7.66
C ARG A 234 -6.14 -26.47 -7.86
N MET A 235 -5.36 -27.53 -7.63
CA MET A 235 -3.92 -27.52 -7.86
C MET A 235 -3.56 -27.18 -9.31
N SER A 236 -4.41 -27.54 -10.29
CA SER A 236 -4.24 -27.16 -11.71
C SER A 236 -4.24 -25.65 -11.95
N ASP A 237 -4.89 -24.90 -11.06
CA ASP A 237 -5.11 -23.47 -11.18
C ASP A 237 -4.02 -22.68 -10.44
N ILE A 238 -3.08 -23.37 -9.78
CA ILE A 238 -2.01 -22.77 -8.99
C ILE A 238 -0.74 -22.72 -9.82
N ARG A 239 -0.25 -21.51 -10.03
CA ARG A 239 1.03 -21.26 -10.69
C ARG A 239 2.20 -21.30 -9.72
N GLU A 240 2.04 -20.73 -8.54
CA GLU A 240 3.11 -20.59 -7.56
C GLU A 240 2.55 -20.52 -6.13
N ILE A 241 3.22 -21.16 -5.18
CA ILE A 241 2.94 -21.03 -3.74
C ILE A 241 4.18 -20.48 -3.05
N ARG A 242 4.09 -19.28 -2.48
CA ARG A 242 5.12 -18.70 -1.63
C ARG A 242 4.70 -18.76 -0.18
N TYR A 243 5.39 -19.57 0.60
CA TYR A 243 5.21 -19.59 2.05
C TYR A 243 5.73 -18.27 2.63
N LEU A 244 4.86 -17.58 3.36
CA LEU A 244 5.23 -16.37 4.08
C LEU A 244 5.84 -16.83 5.40
N SER A 245 7.13 -16.58 5.60
CA SER A 245 7.75 -16.85 6.90
C SER A 245 7.04 -15.99 7.94
N ILE A 246 6.40 -16.63 8.90
CA ILE A 246 5.88 -15.95 10.07
C ILE A 246 7.09 -15.74 10.97
N TYR A 247 7.95 -14.78 10.64
CA TYR A 247 9.01 -14.33 11.56
C TYR A 247 8.35 -13.56 12.70
N GLY A 248 7.84 -14.32 13.66
CA GLY A 248 7.84 -13.94 15.06
C GLY A 248 8.57 -15.08 15.75
N GLU A 249 9.86 -14.90 16.05
CA GLU A 249 10.51 -15.71 17.06
C GLU A 249 9.69 -15.59 18.35
N HIS A 250 8.98 -16.67 18.70
CA HIS A 250 8.67 -16.91 20.09
C HIS A 250 10.04 -17.20 20.75
N ARG A 251 10.58 -16.19 21.42
CA ARG A 251 11.52 -16.42 22.51
C ARG A 251 10.70 -17.03 23.63
N ASP A 252 10.77 -18.35 23.74
CA ASP A 252 10.40 -19.02 24.98
C ASP A 252 11.55 -18.73 25.97
N ASP A 253 11.27 -17.86 26.95
CA ASP A 253 11.99 -17.80 28.22
C ASP A 253 11.40 -18.88 29.17
#